data_AF-A0A2E4FDA6-F1
#
_entry.id   AF-A0A2E4FDA6-F1
#
_cell.length_a   1.000
_cell.length_b   1.000
_cell.length_c   1.000
_cell.angle_alpha   90.00
_cell.angle_beta   90.00
_cell.angle_gamma   90.00
#
_symmetry.space_group_name_H-M   'P 1'
#
loop_
_entity.id
_entity.type
_entity.pdbx_description
1 polymer ?
#
loop_
_entity_poly.entity_id
_entity_poly.type
_entity_poly.pdbx_seq_one_letter_code
_entity_poly.pdbx_strand_id
1 'polypeptide(L)'
;MAAMSVTLLLACESDSGSSSSGELPSPELDATPTASDTTGGDSASIDGVSSADVPVDGGRALDATTSQEDVSSEEVIEDAGGGTTPDAAPAMDVVVGEGACTNDSDLAVLADFDVAKEQMAIGMSCYEAAGGPGQTSAEEVKACFIEKLSSDYGFSQQCSVCVTNQLMCLQEHCMEACMSSMMSGVTSPACEACIESNGCKSDFVECSGLNPDIFSP
;
A
#
# COMPACT_ATOMS: atom_id res chain seq x y z
N MET A 1 -3.01 -13.50 -45.14
CA MET A 1 -2.79 -12.80 -43.86
C MET A 1 -2.25 -13.84 -42.90
N ALA A 2 -0.93 -13.84 -42.70
CA ALA A 2 -0.21 -14.87 -41.96
C ALA A 2 -0.13 -14.50 -40.48
N ALA A 3 -0.60 -15.39 -39.62
CA ALA A 3 -0.48 -15.27 -38.18
C ALA A 3 0.95 -15.64 -37.76
N MET A 4 1.66 -14.71 -37.11
CA MET A 4 2.94 -14.99 -36.47
C MET A 4 2.67 -15.35 -35.01
N SER A 5 2.82 -16.65 -34.69
CA SER A 5 2.97 -17.13 -33.31
C SER A 5 4.35 -16.72 -32.80
N VAL A 6 4.38 -15.97 -31.71
CA VAL A 6 5.59 -15.66 -30.96
C VAL A 6 5.71 -16.68 -29.84
N THR A 7 6.59 -17.66 -30.03
CA THR A 7 7.01 -18.61 -29.00
C THR A 7 8.16 -17.97 -28.21
N LEU A 8 7.89 -17.51 -26.99
CA LEU A 8 8.93 -17.03 -26.08
C LEU A 8 9.57 -18.25 -25.37
N LEU A 9 10.80 -18.59 -25.75
CA LEU A 9 11.65 -19.56 -25.06
C LEU A 9 12.39 -18.83 -23.92
N LEU A 10 12.05 -19.15 -22.67
CA LEU A 10 12.84 -18.80 -21.50
C LEU A 10 14.02 -19.79 -21.39
N ALA A 11 15.23 -19.30 -21.68
CA ALA A 11 16.48 -19.95 -21.31
C ALA A 11 17.08 -19.20 -20.10
N CYS A 12 17.11 -19.85 -18.94
CA CYS A 12 17.95 -19.45 -17.82
C CYS A 12 19.33 -20.09 -18.00
N GLU A 13 20.32 -19.32 -18.45
CA GLU A 13 21.73 -19.69 -18.29
C GLU A 13 22.24 -19.16 -16.95
N SER A 14 22.75 -20.09 -16.14
CA SER A 14 23.39 -19.82 -14.85
C SER A 14 24.87 -19.54 -15.11
N ASP A 15 25.33 -18.31 -14.86
CA ASP A 15 26.76 -17.99 -14.90
C ASP A 15 27.31 -17.91 -13.47
N SER A 16 28.14 -18.89 -13.13
CA SER A 16 28.87 -19.00 -11.87
C SER A 16 30.28 -18.45 -12.07
N GLY A 17 30.52 -17.22 -11.59
CA GLY A 17 31.82 -16.56 -11.64
C GLY A 17 32.50 -16.45 -10.27
N SER A 18 33.45 -17.35 -10.01
CA SER A 18 34.42 -17.31 -8.91
C SER A 18 35.32 -16.08 -8.93
N SER A 19 35.72 -15.58 -7.76
CA SER A 19 37.07 -15.02 -7.53
C SER A 19 37.49 -15.07 -6.05
N SER A 20 38.61 -15.76 -5.81
CA SER A 20 39.47 -15.82 -4.61
C SER A 20 40.11 -14.44 -4.30
N SER A 21 40.82 -14.13 -3.22
CA SER A 21 41.54 -14.85 -2.15
C SER A 21 41.72 -13.88 -0.96
N GLY A 22 41.87 -14.40 0.27
CA GLY A 22 42.31 -13.62 1.43
C GLY A 22 42.57 -14.51 2.64
N GLU A 23 43.77 -15.06 2.72
CA GLU A 23 44.31 -15.95 3.75
C GLU A 23 44.74 -15.16 5.00
N LEU A 24 44.47 -15.69 6.22
CA LEU A 24 45.26 -15.64 7.49
C LEU A 24 44.43 -16.20 8.69
N PRO A 25 45.05 -16.61 9.82
CA PRO A 25 45.03 -17.99 10.30
C PRO A 25 44.06 -18.30 11.45
N SER A 26 43.83 -19.61 11.60
CA SER A 26 43.07 -20.32 12.63
C SER A 26 43.43 -19.95 14.08
N PRO A 27 42.47 -20.15 15.00
CA PRO A 27 42.74 -21.02 16.13
C PRO A 27 41.83 -22.26 16.19
N GLU A 28 42.44 -23.30 16.71
CA GLU A 28 42.03 -24.69 16.88
C GLU A 28 41.05 -24.92 18.06
N LEU A 29 40.25 -26.00 17.94
CA LEU A 29 39.58 -26.83 18.97
C LEU A 29 38.21 -26.30 19.48
N ASP A 30 37.16 -27.10 19.69
CA ASP A 30 37.03 -28.56 19.82
C ASP A 30 35.56 -28.98 19.55
N ALA A 31 35.34 -30.28 19.42
CA ALA A 31 34.12 -30.99 19.03
C ALA A 31 32.90 -30.70 19.95
N THR A 32 31.64 -30.89 19.52
CA THR A 32 30.97 -32.21 19.54
C THR A 32 29.59 -32.12 18.84
N PRO A 33 29.17 -33.11 18.05
CA PRO A 33 27.84 -33.15 17.42
C PRO A 33 26.79 -33.81 18.32
N THR A 34 25.55 -33.31 18.30
CA THR A 34 24.39 -34.09 18.74
C THR A 34 23.35 -34.08 17.62
N ALA A 35 23.16 -35.25 17.02
CA ALA A 35 22.07 -35.57 16.12
C ALA A 35 20.80 -35.94 16.90
N SER A 36 19.63 -35.64 16.34
CA SER A 36 18.34 -36.35 16.42
C SER A 36 17.33 -35.46 15.67
N ASP A 37 16.97 -35.72 14.41
CA ASP A 37 16.10 -36.80 13.92
C ASP A 37 14.68 -36.71 14.50
N THR A 38 13.71 -36.23 13.72
CA THR A 38 12.39 -36.86 13.55
C THR A 38 11.54 -36.17 12.46
N THR A 39 11.15 -36.96 11.44
CA THR A 39 9.78 -37.14 10.87
C THR A 39 8.92 -35.90 10.57
N GLY A 40 8.27 -35.70 9.42
CA GLY A 40 7.67 -36.65 8.47
C GLY A 40 6.22 -36.20 8.17
N GLY A 41 5.78 -36.28 6.91
CA GLY A 41 4.37 -36.11 6.47
C GLY A 41 3.87 -34.67 6.41
N ASP A 42 3.06 -34.20 5.45
CA ASP A 42 2.29 -34.86 4.41
C ASP A 42 2.08 -33.87 3.26
N SER A 43 2.22 -34.35 2.02
CA SER A 43 1.82 -33.63 0.82
C SER A 43 0.31 -33.75 0.65
N ALA A 44 -0.41 -32.67 0.92
CA ALA A 44 -1.80 -32.53 0.48
C ALA A 44 -1.82 -32.01 -0.96
N SER A 45 -2.03 -32.91 -1.91
CA SER A 45 -2.57 -32.58 -3.22
C SER A 45 -3.97 -32.01 -3.05
N ILE A 46 -4.19 -30.78 -3.53
CA ILE A 46 -5.54 -30.27 -3.75
C ILE A 46 -5.86 -30.42 -5.24
N ASP A 47 -6.80 -31.32 -5.50
CA ASP A 47 -7.49 -31.52 -6.76
C ASP A 47 -8.24 -30.26 -7.21
N GLY A 48 -8.30 -30.10 -8.52
CA GLY A 48 -8.85 -28.94 -9.18
C GLY A 48 -10.33 -28.67 -8.93
N VAL A 49 -10.71 -27.43 -9.21
CA VAL A 49 -12.09 -27.07 -9.50
C VAL A 49 -12.16 -26.32 -10.82
N SER A 50 -13.14 -26.79 -11.59
CA SER A 50 -13.42 -26.53 -12.97
C SER A 50 -13.88 -25.10 -13.24
N SER A 51 -13.54 -24.63 -14.43
CA SER A 51 -14.11 -23.50 -15.14
C SER A 51 -15.64 -23.48 -15.05
N ALA A 52 -16.19 -22.30 -14.75
CA ALA A 52 -17.56 -21.94 -15.08
C ALA A 52 -17.51 -20.66 -15.93
N ASP A 53 -17.75 -20.83 -17.23
CA ASP A 53 -18.11 -19.79 -18.17
C ASP A 53 -19.30 -18.98 -17.66
N VAL A 54 -19.13 -17.66 -17.54
CA VAL A 54 -20.25 -16.72 -17.38
C VAL A 54 -20.50 -16.04 -18.73
N PRO A 55 -21.70 -16.14 -19.31
CA PRO A 55 -22.02 -15.54 -20.59
C PRO A 55 -22.16 -14.01 -20.49
N VAL A 56 -21.68 -13.39 -21.56
CA VAL A 56 -21.98 -12.03 -22.05
C VAL A 56 -23.47 -11.69 -21.96
N ASP A 57 -23.75 -10.53 -21.38
CA ASP A 57 -24.93 -9.70 -21.66
C ASP A 57 -24.42 -8.25 -21.62
N GLY A 58 -24.58 -7.41 -22.64
CA GLY A 58 -25.73 -7.34 -23.52
C GLY A 58 -26.35 -5.93 -23.55
N GLY A 59 -25.56 -4.87 -23.34
CA GLY A 59 -25.90 -3.52 -23.79
C GLY A 59 -26.87 -2.72 -22.92
N ARG A 60 -26.56 -1.44 -22.75
CA ARG A 60 -27.61 -0.42 -22.81
C ARG A 60 -27.09 0.91 -23.31
N ALA A 61 -27.80 1.38 -24.31
CA ALA A 61 -27.65 2.61 -25.04
C ALA A 61 -28.02 3.83 -24.18
N LEU A 62 -27.38 4.95 -24.52
CA LEU A 62 -27.95 6.29 -24.72
C LEU A 62 -29.01 6.75 -23.70
N ASP A 63 -28.67 7.79 -22.93
CA ASP A 63 -29.53 8.97 -22.96
C ASP A 63 -28.72 10.25 -22.73
N ALA A 64 -28.75 11.08 -23.77
CA ALA A 64 -28.34 12.46 -23.72
C ALA A 64 -29.50 13.24 -23.12
N THR A 65 -29.26 14.00 -22.06
CA THR A 65 -30.15 15.10 -21.70
C THR A 65 -29.30 16.35 -21.50
N THR A 66 -29.29 17.13 -22.57
CA THR A 66 -29.00 18.55 -22.54
C THR A 66 -30.07 19.23 -21.70
N SER A 67 -29.66 20.14 -20.81
CA SER A 67 -30.44 21.30 -20.39
C SER A 67 -29.47 22.36 -19.92
N GLN A 68 -29.23 23.28 -20.84
CA GLN A 68 -28.56 24.55 -20.66
C GLN A 68 -29.66 25.54 -20.25
N GLU A 69 -29.60 26.05 -19.02
CA GLU A 69 -30.43 27.17 -18.60
C GLU A 69 -29.51 28.36 -18.29
N ASP A 70 -29.56 29.33 -19.20
CA ASP A 70 -29.23 30.74 -18.99
C ASP A 70 -30.00 31.27 -17.77
N VAL A 71 -29.30 31.80 -16.77
CA VAL A 71 -29.88 32.77 -15.84
C VAL A 71 -28.93 33.95 -15.69
N SER A 72 -29.46 35.08 -16.13
CA SER A 72 -28.85 36.40 -16.15
C SER A 72 -28.89 37.06 -14.76
N SER A 73 -28.06 38.08 -14.64
CA SER A 73 -27.63 38.90 -13.50
C SER A 73 -28.68 39.46 -12.52
N GLU A 74 -28.14 39.79 -11.34
CA GLU A 74 -28.51 40.85 -10.38
C GLU A 74 -29.72 40.64 -9.46
N GLU A 75 -29.43 40.35 -8.18
CA GLU A 75 -29.91 41.20 -7.08
C GLU A 75 -29.00 41.10 -5.84
N VAL A 76 -28.79 42.26 -5.22
CA VAL A 76 -28.06 42.50 -3.97
C VAL A 76 -28.98 42.16 -2.80
N ILE A 77 -28.60 41.22 -1.93
CA ILE A 77 -29.18 41.07 -0.60
C ILE A 77 -28.05 40.81 0.40
N GLU A 78 -27.82 41.79 1.26
CA GLU A 78 -27.11 41.59 2.53
C GLU A 78 -28.03 40.78 3.45
N ASP A 79 -27.69 39.53 3.74
CA ASP A 79 -28.33 38.79 4.83
C ASP A 79 -27.31 37.98 5.63
N ALA A 80 -27.29 38.27 6.92
CA ALA A 80 -26.47 37.62 7.92
C ALA A 80 -27.25 36.42 8.47
N GLY A 81 -26.76 35.20 8.23
CA GLY A 81 -27.14 34.06 9.06
C GLY A 81 -27.16 32.71 8.37
N GLY A 82 -26.35 31.78 8.92
CA GLY A 82 -26.73 30.37 8.97
C GLY A 82 -26.37 29.51 7.76
N GLY A 83 -25.06 29.39 7.47
CA GLY A 83 -24.56 28.30 6.64
C GLY A 83 -24.61 26.97 7.40
N THR A 84 -25.61 26.14 7.14
CA THR A 84 -25.53 24.69 7.41
C THR A 84 -24.90 24.02 6.20
N THR A 85 -23.59 23.79 6.26
CA THR A 85 -22.88 22.91 5.33
C THR A 85 -23.35 21.46 5.52
N PRO A 86 -23.66 20.72 4.45
CA PRO A 86 -23.95 19.29 4.54
C PRO A 86 -22.66 18.51 4.81
N ASP A 87 -22.72 17.63 5.82
CA ASP A 87 -21.84 16.47 6.07
C ASP A 87 -20.34 16.68 5.81
N ALA A 88 -19.71 17.50 6.66
CA ALA A 88 -18.31 17.27 6.97
C ALA A 88 -18.23 15.97 7.80
N ALA A 89 -17.53 14.97 7.27
CA ALA A 89 -17.14 13.78 8.04
C ALA A 89 -16.61 14.24 9.42
N PRO A 90 -16.94 13.55 10.52
CA PRO A 90 -16.57 13.99 11.85
C PRO A 90 -15.05 14.18 11.91
N ALA A 91 -14.63 15.43 12.14
CA ALA A 91 -13.26 15.76 12.47
C ALA A 91 -12.97 15.07 13.82
N MET A 92 -12.33 13.90 13.75
CA MET A 92 -11.84 13.20 14.93
C MET A 92 -10.67 14.04 15.47
N ASP A 93 -10.90 14.73 16.58
CA ASP A 93 -9.89 15.53 17.27
C ASP A 93 -8.80 14.59 17.82
N VAL A 94 -7.66 14.54 17.14
CA VAL A 94 -6.49 13.75 17.57
C VAL A 94 -5.86 14.47 18.76
N VAL A 95 -5.95 13.88 19.95
CA VAL A 95 -5.29 14.41 21.16
C VAL A 95 -3.77 14.30 20.97
N VAL A 96 -3.13 15.44 20.75
CA VAL A 96 -1.68 15.56 20.61
C VAL A 96 -0.98 15.09 21.89
N GLY A 97 -0.25 13.98 21.82
CA GLY A 97 0.53 13.40 22.94
C GLY A 97 0.22 11.93 23.26
N GLU A 98 -0.91 11.41 22.80
CA GLU A 98 -1.31 9.99 22.84
C GLU A 98 -1.61 9.52 21.41
N GLY A 99 -0.65 9.71 20.49
CA GLY A 99 -0.90 9.68 19.05
C GLY A 99 -1.69 8.47 18.55
N ALA A 100 -2.29 8.62 17.38
CA ALA A 100 -3.36 7.76 16.88
C ALA A 100 -3.03 6.26 16.76
N CYS A 101 -1.74 5.88 16.77
CA CYS A 101 -1.27 4.51 16.63
C CYS A 101 -0.63 3.94 17.91
N THR A 102 -0.87 4.54 19.07
CA THR A 102 -0.19 4.17 20.32
C THR A 102 -0.89 3.08 21.15
N ASN A 103 -2.04 2.58 20.72
CA ASN A 103 -2.72 1.49 21.42
C ASN A 103 -2.11 0.12 21.08
N ASP A 104 -2.29 -0.85 21.98
CA ASP A 104 -1.68 -2.19 21.85
C ASP A 104 -2.07 -2.92 20.56
N SER A 105 -3.29 -2.71 20.06
CA SER A 105 -3.75 -3.34 18.82
C SER A 105 -3.00 -2.77 17.61
N ASP A 106 -2.88 -1.45 17.50
CA ASP A 106 -2.15 -0.78 16.42
C ASP A 106 -0.67 -1.15 16.44
N LEU A 107 -0.06 -1.20 17.63
CA LEU A 107 1.34 -1.60 17.79
C LEU A 107 1.57 -3.06 17.36
N ALA A 108 0.62 -3.96 17.65
CA ALA A 108 0.69 -5.35 17.22
C ALA A 108 0.58 -5.47 15.69
N VAL A 109 -0.33 -4.72 15.06
CA VAL A 109 -0.46 -4.71 13.60
C VAL A 109 0.79 -4.12 12.96
N LEU A 110 1.31 -2.99 13.46
CA LEU A 110 2.53 -2.35 12.94
C LEU A 110 3.76 -3.25 13.00
N ALA A 111 3.87 -4.13 14.00
CA ALA A 111 4.99 -5.06 14.12
C ALA A 111 5.01 -6.11 12.98
N ASP A 112 3.85 -6.48 12.46
CA ASP A 112 3.70 -7.48 11.39
C ASP A 112 3.44 -6.86 10.00
N PHE A 113 3.19 -5.54 9.94
CA PHE A 113 2.81 -4.84 8.72
C PHE A 113 4.02 -4.52 7.83
N ASP A 114 4.17 -5.25 6.73
CA ASP A 114 5.14 -4.93 5.67
C ASP A 114 4.61 -3.77 4.81
N VAL A 115 5.04 -2.55 5.14
CA VAL A 115 4.61 -1.32 4.47
C VAL A 115 4.75 -1.42 2.96
N ALA A 116 5.86 -1.94 2.45
CA ALA A 116 6.12 -1.98 1.01
C ALA A 116 5.17 -2.96 0.28
N LYS A 117 5.02 -4.16 0.84
CA LYS A 117 4.17 -5.20 0.28
C LYS A 117 2.68 -4.85 0.37
N GLU A 118 2.24 -4.43 1.56
CA GLU A 118 0.82 -4.18 1.81
C GLU A 118 0.35 -2.87 1.20
N GLN A 119 1.20 -1.83 1.09
CA GLN A 119 0.86 -0.60 0.35
C GLN A 119 0.53 -0.91 -1.12
N MET A 120 1.32 -1.78 -1.77
CA MET A 120 1.08 -2.14 -3.17
C MET A 120 -0.21 -2.95 -3.30
N ALA A 121 -0.45 -3.93 -2.42
CA ALA A 121 -1.66 -4.74 -2.43
C ALA A 121 -2.93 -3.90 -2.20
N ILE A 122 -2.93 -3.07 -1.16
CA ILE A 122 -4.06 -2.17 -0.86
C ILE A 122 -4.25 -1.16 -1.99
N GLY A 123 -3.16 -0.54 -2.46
CA GLY A 123 -3.19 0.43 -3.55
C GLY A 123 -3.83 -0.14 -4.82
N MET A 124 -3.37 -1.31 -5.27
CA MET A 124 -3.97 -1.97 -6.44
C MET A 124 -5.46 -2.23 -6.23
N SER A 125 -5.86 -2.74 -5.07
CA SER A 125 -7.28 -3.01 -4.78
C SER A 125 -8.14 -1.73 -4.80
N CYS A 126 -7.62 -0.62 -4.28
CA CYS A 126 -8.34 0.64 -4.22
C CYS A 126 -8.44 1.33 -5.59
N TYR A 127 -7.37 1.29 -6.39
CA TYR A 127 -7.41 1.83 -7.75
C TYR A 127 -8.33 1.02 -8.66
N GLU A 128 -8.31 -0.32 -8.56
CA GLU A 128 -9.20 -1.18 -9.34
C GLU A 128 -10.66 -0.95 -8.97
N ALA A 129 -10.98 -0.90 -7.67
CA ALA A 129 -12.34 -0.70 -7.18
C ALA A 129 -12.94 0.63 -7.65
N ALA A 130 -12.12 1.66 -7.79
CA ALA A 130 -12.58 2.99 -8.16
C ALA A 130 -12.52 3.25 -9.69
N GLY A 131 -12.18 2.26 -10.51
CA GLY A 131 -12.27 2.34 -11.98
C GLY A 131 -10.94 2.58 -12.71
N GLY A 132 -9.82 2.43 -12.01
CA GLY A 132 -8.47 2.51 -12.55
C GLY A 132 -7.82 3.90 -12.46
N PRO A 133 -6.57 4.01 -12.90
CA PRO A 133 -5.82 5.27 -12.85
C PRO A 133 -6.50 6.34 -13.73
N GLY A 134 -6.75 7.52 -13.14
CA GLY A 134 -7.33 8.69 -13.83
C GLY A 134 -8.86 8.80 -13.80
N GLN A 135 -9.56 7.85 -13.20
CA GLN A 135 -11.02 7.92 -12.98
C GLN A 135 -11.39 8.17 -11.51
N THR A 136 -10.38 8.29 -10.65
CA THR A 136 -10.51 8.22 -9.19
C THR A 136 -9.91 9.45 -8.56
N SER A 137 -10.66 10.09 -7.67
CA SER A 137 -10.13 11.20 -6.88
C SER A 137 -9.16 10.69 -5.82
N ALA A 138 -8.17 11.51 -5.46
CA ALA A 138 -7.25 11.19 -4.36
C ALA A 138 -8.02 10.92 -3.04
N GLU A 139 -9.17 11.57 -2.86
CA GLU A 139 -10.01 11.42 -1.68
C GLU A 139 -10.71 10.05 -1.62
N GLU A 140 -11.21 9.54 -2.76
CA GLU A 140 -11.78 8.18 -2.85
C GLU A 140 -10.73 7.11 -2.60
N VAL A 141 -9.54 7.27 -3.19
CA VAL A 141 -8.42 6.35 -2.95
C VAL A 141 -8.05 6.36 -1.46
N LYS A 142 -7.91 7.55 -0.86
CA LYS A 142 -7.63 7.71 0.57
C LYS A 142 -8.69 7.04 1.46
N ALA A 143 -9.96 7.22 1.16
CA ALA A 143 -11.05 6.59 1.91
C ALA A 143 -10.97 5.06 1.84
N CYS A 144 -10.69 4.50 0.66
CA CYS A 144 -10.50 3.07 0.49
C CYS A 144 -9.30 2.53 1.31
N PHE A 145 -8.17 3.24 1.31
CA PHE A 145 -7.01 2.85 2.13
C PHE A 145 -7.37 2.81 3.62
N ILE A 146 -8.05 3.83 4.13
CA ILE A 146 -8.44 3.91 5.54
C ILE A 146 -9.35 2.73 5.91
N GLU A 147 -10.35 2.46 5.07
CA GLU A 147 -11.27 1.33 5.25
C GLU A 147 -10.50 0.01 5.28
N LYS A 148 -9.64 -0.24 4.27
CA LYS A 148 -8.87 -1.47 4.15
C LYS A 148 -7.91 -1.71 5.30
N LEU A 149 -7.16 -0.69 5.72
CA LEU A 149 -6.28 -0.77 6.87
C LEU A 149 -7.06 -1.12 8.15
N SER A 150 -8.25 -0.54 8.31
CA SER A 150 -9.07 -0.83 9.49
C SER A 150 -9.73 -2.21 9.45
N SER A 151 -10.33 -2.60 8.32
CA SER A 151 -11.10 -3.83 8.20
C SER A 151 -10.25 -5.08 8.00
N ASP A 152 -9.21 -4.98 7.16
CA ASP A 152 -8.46 -6.15 6.69
C ASP A 152 -7.21 -6.38 7.55
N TYR A 153 -6.64 -5.31 8.14
CA TYR A 153 -5.42 -5.38 8.97
C TYR A 153 -5.68 -5.13 10.45
N GLY A 154 -6.83 -4.58 10.83
CA GLY A 154 -7.20 -4.37 12.23
C GLY A 154 -6.63 -3.09 12.85
N PHE A 155 -6.15 -2.15 12.04
CA PHE A 155 -5.82 -0.82 12.55
C PHE A 155 -7.04 -0.11 13.12
N SER A 156 -6.84 0.65 14.19
CA SER A 156 -7.80 1.63 14.64
C SER A 156 -8.05 2.66 13.54
N GLN A 157 -9.26 3.19 13.48
CA GLN A 157 -9.62 4.14 12.43
C GLN A 157 -8.70 5.37 12.40
N GLN A 158 -8.24 5.82 13.57
CA GLN A 158 -7.33 6.96 13.67
C GLN A 158 -5.93 6.58 13.16
N CYS A 159 -5.41 5.41 13.53
CA CYS A 159 -4.12 4.96 13.03
C CYS A 159 -4.13 4.73 11.51
N SER A 160 -5.21 4.16 10.98
CA SER A 160 -5.42 4.02 9.53
C SER A 160 -5.29 5.34 8.79
N VAL A 161 -5.78 6.45 9.36
CA VAL A 161 -5.63 7.79 8.76
C VAL A 161 -4.15 8.21 8.71
N CYS A 162 -3.39 7.99 9.79
CA CYS A 162 -1.98 8.34 9.83
C CYS A 162 -1.14 7.52 8.85
N VAL A 163 -1.33 6.20 8.84
CA VAL A 163 -0.67 5.30 7.88
C VAL A 163 -1.05 5.71 6.46
N THR A 164 -2.33 5.93 6.17
CA THR A 164 -2.76 6.35 4.82
C THR A 164 -2.11 7.65 4.39
N ASN A 165 -2.04 8.68 5.25
CA ASN A 165 -1.38 9.94 4.93
C ASN A 165 0.10 9.74 4.56
N GLN A 166 0.80 8.88 5.30
CA GLN A 166 2.18 8.52 4.99
C GLN A 166 2.28 7.83 3.61
N LEU A 167 1.44 6.83 3.36
CA LEU A 167 1.43 6.10 2.09
C LEU A 167 1.13 7.01 0.89
N MET A 168 0.20 7.95 1.04
CA MET A 168 -0.11 8.96 0.02
C MET A 168 1.07 9.89 -0.23
N CYS A 169 1.75 10.38 0.82
CA CYS A 169 2.96 11.19 0.67
C CYS A 169 4.07 10.44 -0.09
N LEU A 170 4.29 9.16 0.27
CA LEU A 170 5.26 8.30 -0.43
C LEU A 170 4.90 8.14 -1.90
N GLN A 171 3.62 7.95 -2.20
CA GLN A 171 3.15 7.77 -3.56
C GLN A 171 3.27 9.06 -4.38
N GLU A 172 2.89 10.20 -3.82
CA GLU A 172 2.90 11.49 -4.53
C GLU A 172 4.32 12.00 -4.79
N HIS A 173 5.22 11.83 -3.81
CA HIS A 173 6.54 12.46 -3.86
C HIS A 173 7.69 11.49 -4.12
N CYS A 174 7.54 10.23 -3.74
CA CYS A 174 8.65 9.28 -3.67
C CYS A 174 8.46 7.99 -4.46
N MET A 175 7.36 7.83 -5.22
CA MET A 175 7.08 6.59 -5.93
C MET A 175 8.24 6.17 -6.85
N GLU A 176 8.81 7.10 -7.62
CA GLU A 176 9.93 6.79 -8.52
C GLU A 176 11.18 6.35 -7.76
N ALA A 177 11.51 7.03 -6.66
CA ALA A 177 12.67 6.72 -5.84
C ALA A 177 12.49 5.40 -5.04
N CYS A 178 11.25 5.08 -4.69
CA CYS A 178 10.87 3.93 -3.88
C CYS A 178 10.41 2.70 -4.68
N MET A 179 10.24 2.81 -6.00
CA MET A 179 9.73 1.72 -6.84
C MET A 179 10.55 0.42 -6.70
N SER A 180 11.88 0.55 -6.68
CA SER A 180 12.78 -0.60 -6.44
C SER A 180 12.58 -1.22 -5.06
N SER A 181 12.34 -0.39 -4.04
CA SER A 181 12.09 -0.85 -2.68
C SER A 181 10.77 -1.62 -2.60
N MET A 182 9.72 -1.12 -3.28
CA MET A 182 8.41 -1.77 -3.33
C MET A 182 8.47 -3.17 -3.97
N MET A 183 9.35 -3.38 -4.95
CA MET A 183 9.50 -4.68 -5.62
C MET A 183 10.38 -5.66 -4.85
N SER A 184 11.37 -5.17 -4.12
CA SER A 184 12.36 -6.00 -3.44
C SER A 184 12.10 -6.20 -1.95
N GLY A 185 11.23 -5.38 -1.35
CA GLY A 185 11.04 -5.28 0.09
C GLY A 185 12.19 -4.59 0.82
N VAL A 186 13.21 -4.09 0.11
CA VAL A 186 14.40 -3.47 0.72
C VAL A 186 14.44 -1.99 0.39
N THR A 187 14.35 -1.13 1.40
CA THR A 187 14.41 0.33 1.24
C THR A 187 15.77 0.75 0.66
N SER A 188 15.75 1.36 -0.52
CA SER A 188 16.95 1.92 -1.14
C SER A 188 17.34 3.27 -0.51
N PRO A 189 18.63 3.65 -0.51
CA PRO A 189 19.07 4.97 -0.02
C PRO A 189 18.41 6.15 -0.75
N ALA A 190 18.06 5.99 -2.02
CA ALA A 190 17.36 7.00 -2.79
C ALA A 190 15.91 7.19 -2.31
N CYS A 191 15.24 6.07 -1.99
CA CYS A 191 13.92 6.10 -1.37
C CYS A 191 13.99 6.79 -0.01
N GLU A 192 14.89 6.36 0.87
CA GLU A 192 15.03 6.93 2.22
C GLU A 192 15.30 8.44 2.18
N ALA A 193 16.22 8.89 1.31
CA ALA A 193 16.49 10.32 1.12
C ALA A 193 15.27 11.10 0.62
N CYS A 194 14.43 10.49 -0.23
CA CYS A 194 13.19 11.10 -0.69
C CYS A 194 12.18 11.25 0.45
N ILE A 195 12.02 10.20 1.27
CA ILE A 195 11.11 10.17 2.42
C ILE A 195 11.48 11.28 3.40
N GLU A 196 12.77 11.40 3.71
CA GLU A 196 13.28 12.43 4.61
C GLU A 196 13.09 13.84 4.01
N SER A 197 13.45 14.03 2.74
CA SER A 197 13.38 15.34 2.07
C SER A 197 11.95 15.86 1.89
N ASN A 198 10.95 14.98 1.76
CA ASN A 198 9.55 15.37 1.59
C ASN A 198 8.76 15.35 2.91
N GLY A 199 9.40 15.01 4.04
CA GLY A 199 8.70 15.01 5.34
C GLY A 199 7.67 13.91 5.50
N CYS A 200 7.64 12.88 4.63
CA CYS A 200 6.66 11.79 4.77
C CYS A 200 6.83 11.03 6.09
N LYS A 201 8.03 11.07 6.68
CA LYS A 201 8.32 10.50 8.01
C LYS A 201 7.80 11.40 9.14
N SER A 202 7.94 12.73 9.03
CA SER A 202 7.50 13.66 10.09
C SER A 202 5.98 13.68 10.24
N ASP A 203 5.25 13.69 9.13
CA ASP A 203 3.77 13.73 9.17
C ASP A 203 3.19 12.50 9.85
N PHE A 204 3.82 11.33 9.61
CA PHE A 204 3.48 10.11 10.32
C PHE A 204 3.78 10.23 11.82
N VAL A 205 4.96 10.73 12.21
CA VAL A 205 5.33 10.89 13.63
C VAL A 205 4.32 11.78 14.37
N GLU A 206 3.98 12.91 13.76
CA GLU A 206 3.07 13.88 14.36
C GLU A 206 1.65 13.32 14.51
N CYS A 207 1.18 12.55 13.53
CA CYS A 207 -0.14 11.94 13.56
C CYS A 207 -0.21 10.71 14.49
N SER A 208 0.75 9.80 14.33
CA SER A 208 0.76 8.49 15.01
C SER A 208 1.26 8.56 16.45
N GLY A 209 2.06 9.59 16.79
CA GLY A 209 2.79 9.66 18.06
C GLY A 209 3.93 8.65 18.17
N LEU A 210 4.23 7.93 17.09
CA LEU A 210 5.25 6.89 17.07
C LEU A 210 6.55 7.44 16.49
N ASN A 211 7.67 7.03 17.09
CA ASN A 211 8.96 7.25 16.46
C ASN A 211 9.13 6.18 15.35
N PRO A 212 9.28 6.51 14.08
CA PRO A 212 9.49 5.55 13.00
C PRO A 212 10.79 4.72 13.13
N ASP A 213 11.76 5.15 13.94
CA ASP A 213 13.01 4.40 14.16
C ASP A 213 12.82 3.10 14.97
N ILE A 214 11.66 2.89 15.61
CA ILE A 214 11.33 1.62 16.30
C ILE A 214 10.73 0.56 15.37
N PHE A 215 10.40 0.92 14.12
CA PHE A 215 9.78 0.00 13.13
C PHE A 215 10.67 -0.26 11.91
N SER A 216 11.90 0.27 11.90
CA SER A 216 12.93 -0.12 10.93
C SER A 216 13.68 -1.34 11.48
N PRO A 217 13.64 -2.51 10.79
CA PRO A 217 14.45 -3.67 11.18
C PRO A 217 15.96 -3.44 11.02
#